data_AF-A0A8E5HW93-F1
#
_entry.id   AF-A0A8E5HW93-F1
#
_cell.length_a   1.000
_cell.length_b   1.000
_cell.length_c   1.000
_cell.angle_alpha   90.00
_cell.angle_beta   90.00
_cell.angle_gamma   90.00
#
_symmetry.space_group_name_H-M   'P 1'
#
loop_
_entity.id
_entity.type
_entity.pdbx_description
1 polymer ?
#
loop_
_entity_poly.entity_id
_entity_poly.type
_entity_poly.pdbx_seq_one_letter_code
_entity_poly.pdbx_strand_id
1 'polypeptide(L)'
;MHSPPTKISGAGKLRQETICSFLSTDEKLQRLDIFSLPASTRQKIYREAGLPYNDHVLLPSSKYQSPLSSEARATISGLLVANKAVSSEASKILYSANAFTIWLTCLEDLRPILAFSARTISMLTNLIIQCDDPSRDCQTLLCSSFGLPDACPCCRHPKLASEANRPSTFWEFRDVLRHVVSHATPFGLHLGISINVGDAETARCLLEPLRSTSTLADCAIRLSKRPDMELQSIARQFALQAMGKVAQEPAFRFMDLPREIRLQVLEETDLQIPDGEVEWSPLQGYHAAAASTFCGQEYVCFSGYLDDPFLKQGFFCAQRHSSFSQHCHCWCPPTALLLCSRRLREEALGVFFRSNRFTVVPKNGCTLPVRKVQDEPDDRLEASIFLRNVVPFQALSYLRFLEIVFPPFDYEFLPPNHTAYRDWIELLDFLSGVLSPSQLVLRVHFADYDSTGYKRTYFRVNMTPAGSEAIARAYERTLMPLEKLRRSLKCLFIHLANPWSWASASIQDIDVVRREARVHMQATEQRLEKLIMADDGYDGVARGKNSEKKSRWLLSAEYKSEFSMPVYGFDPRLNAWV
;
A
#
# COMPACT_ATOMS: atom_id res chain seq x y z
N MET A 1 -31.66 46.72 -12.42
CA MET A 1 -32.68 46.57 -11.36
C MET A 1 -32.06 45.83 -10.19
N HIS A 2 -31.53 46.58 -9.22
CA HIS A 2 -30.91 46.03 -8.02
C HIS A 2 -31.98 45.75 -6.97
N SER A 3 -32.15 44.49 -6.60
CA SER A 3 -32.94 44.12 -5.41
C SER A 3 -32.09 44.34 -4.15
N PRO A 4 -32.66 44.89 -3.06
CA PRO A 4 -31.93 45.10 -1.83
C PRO A 4 -31.70 43.79 -1.06
N PRO A 5 -30.67 43.69 -0.21
CA PRO A 5 -30.39 42.49 0.56
C PRO A 5 -31.43 42.27 1.65
N THR A 6 -32.00 41.07 1.67
CA THR A 6 -32.94 40.60 2.69
C THR A 6 -32.22 40.50 4.04
N LYS A 7 -32.65 41.30 5.03
CA LYS A 7 -32.20 41.19 6.42
C LYS A 7 -32.66 39.84 7.00
N ILE A 8 -31.73 38.93 7.25
CA ILE A 8 -31.96 37.72 8.03
C ILE A 8 -32.01 38.13 9.52
N SER A 9 -33.19 38.48 10.03
CA SER A 9 -33.40 38.90 11.43
C SER A 9 -33.90 37.77 12.36
N GLY A 10 -33.92 36.52 11.91
CA GLY A 10 -34.46 35.38 12.68
C GLY A 10 -33.45 34.49 13.41
N ALA A 11 -32.14 34.58 13.12
CA ALA A 11 -31.16 33.60 13.59
C ALA A 11 -30.74 33.74 15.07
N GLY A 12 -31.11 34.86 15.73
CA GLY A 12 -30.73 35.14 17.12
C GLY A 12 -31.62 34.44 18.17
N LYS A 13 -32.94 34.33 17.91
CA LYS A 13 -33.90 33.77 18.89
C LYS A 13 -33.87 32.25 18.96
N LEU A 14 -33.67 31.58 17.82
CA LEU A 14 -33.61 30.11 17.76
C LEU A 14 -32.43 29.51 18.57
N ARG A 15 -31.40 30.30 18.86
CA ARG A 15 -30.14 29.82 19.46
C ARG A 15 -30.13 29.76 20.97
N GLN A 16 -30.81 30.68 21.64
CA GLN A 16 -30.95 30.62 23.10
C GLN A 16 -31.93 29.51 23.49
N GLU A 17 -33.02 29.34 22.74
CA GLU A 17 -33.98 28.25 22.94
C GLU A 17 -33.38 26.86 22.70
N THR A 18 -32.46 26.70 21.74
CA THR A 18 -31.78 25.41 21.49
C THR A 18 -30.75 25.08 22.57
N ILE A 19 -30.00 26.08 23.07
CA ILE A 19 -29.09 25.89 24.21
C ILE A 19 -29.90 25.65 25.49
N CYS A 20 -30.99 26.39 25.71
CA CYS A 20 -31.90 26.21 26.84
C CYS A 20 -32.69 24.89 26.77
N SER A 21 -33.06 24.40 25.58
CA SER A 21 -33.72 23.10 25.42
C SER A 21 -32.75 21.95 25.72
N PHE A 22 -31.46 22.10 25.38
CA PHE A 22 -30.41 21.15 25.73
C PHE A 22 -30.08 21.13 27.23
N LEU A 23 -30.22 22.26 27.92
CA LEU A 23 -29.99 22.37 29.37
C LEU A 23 -31.18 21.87 30.23
N SER A 24 -32.25 21.38 29.62
CA SER A 24 -33.48 20.83 30.23
C SER A 24 -34.38 21.83 30.98
N THR A 25 -35.65 21.44 31.03
CA THR A 25 -36.89 22.02 31.60
C THR A 25 -36.88 22.68 32.99
N ASP A 26 -35.73 22.84 33.63
CA ASP A 26 -35.64 23.46 34.96
C ASP A 26 -35.57 24.99 34.82
N GLU A 27 -36.66 25.70 35.16
CA GLU A 27 -36.76 27.18 35.15
C GLU A 27 -35.60 27.87 35.89
N LYS A 28 -34.95 27.18 36.84
CA LYS A 28 -33.78 27.70 37.57
C LYS A 28 -32.54 27.85 36.69
N LEU A 29 -32.38 27.02 35.66
CA LEU A 29 -31.22 27.07 34.75
C LEU A 29 -31.31 28.23 33.74
N GLN A 30 -32.50 28.75 33.47
CA GLN A 30 -32.69 29.88 32.53
C GLN A 30 -32.06 31.21 33.02
N ARG A 31 -31.70 31.31 34.30
CA ARG A 31 -31.05 32.50 34.89
C ARG A 31 -29.54 32.40 35.00
N LEU A 32 -28.93 31.25 34.68
CA LEU A 32 -27.48 31.11 34.75
C LEU A 32 -26.83 31.71 33.51
N ASP A 33 -25.96 32.71 33.74
CA ASP A 33 -25.07 33.21 32.71
C ASP A 33 -24.15 32.05 32.25
N ILE A 34 -24.05 31.80 30.94
CA ILE A 34 -23.16 30.77 30.39
C ILE A 34 -21.72 30.96 30.86
N PHE A 35 -21.29 32.21 31.10
CA PHE A 35 -19.96 32.53 31.61
C PHE A 35 -19.77 32.18 33.09
N SER A 36 -20.83 31.97 33.86
CA SER A 36 -20.77 31.47 35.23
C SER A 36 -20.45 29.97 35.31
N LEU A 37 -20.65 29.22 34.21
CA LEU A 37 -20.34 27.80 34.14
C LEU A 37 -18.81 27.57 34.08
N PRO A 38 -18.29 26.42 34.55
CA PRO A 38 -16.90 26.05 34.30
C PRO A 38 -16.60 25.92 32.80
N ALA A 39 -15.37 26.24 32.38
CA ALA A 39 -14.97 26.17 30.97
C ALA A 39 -15.18 24.77 30.37
N SER A 40 -14.91 23.69 31.11
CA SER A 40 -15.17 22.31 30.68
C SER A 40 -16.66 22.04 30.38
N THR A 41 -17.56 22.65 31.15
CA THR A 41 -19.02 22.52 30.95
C THR A 41 -19.44 23.29 29.69
N ARG A 42 -18.95 24.51 29.49
CA ARG A 42 -19.19 25.28 28.25
C ARG A 42 -18.69 24.54 27.01
N GLN A 43 -17.49 23.95 27.07
CA GLN A 43 -16.95 23.15 25.97
C GLN A 43 -17.84 21.95 25.63
N LYS A 44 -18.37 21.26 26.66
CA LYS A 44 -19.34 20.18 26.45
C LYS A 44 -20.60 20.70 25.77
N ILE A 45 -21.16 21.82 26.23
CA ILE A 45 -22.33 22.46 25.60
C ILE A 45 -22.07 22.77 24.12
N TYR A 46 -20.90 23.29 23.77
CA TYR A 46 -20.57 23.57 22.36
C TYR A 46 -20.54 22.30 21.51
N ARG A 47 -19.97 21.20 22.03
CA ARG A 47 -19.94 19.89 21.34
C ARG A 47 -21.34 19.34 21.12
N GLU A 48 -22.16 19.35 22.17
CA GLU A 48 -23.56 18.90 22.12
C GLU A 48 -24.40 19.77 21.16
N ALA A 49 -24.07 21.06 21.02
CA ALA A 49 -24.69 21.95 20.03
C ALA A 49 -24.26 21.65 18.57
N GLY A 50 -23.32 20.73 18.36
CA GLY A 50 -22.82 20.33 17.04
C GLY A 50 -21.48 20.96 16.63
N LEU A 51 -20.69 21.50 17.57
CA LEU A 51 -19.31 21.90 17.29
C LEU A 51 -18.42 20.65 17.11
N PRO A 52 -17.74 20.48 15.97
CA PRO A 52 -16.86 19.33 15.74
C PRO A 52 -15.74 19.23 16.79
N TYR A 53 -15.43 18.01 17.22
CA TYR A 53 -14.37 17.73 18.19
C TYR A 53 -13.74 16.36 17.91
N ASN A 54 -12.42 16.32 17.73
CA ASN A 54 -11.69 15.15 17.26
C ASN A 54 -12.27 14.59 15.96
N ASP A 55 -12.76 15.49 15.10
CA ASP A 55 -13.41 15.18 13.83
C ASP A 55 -12.52 15.64 12.66
N HIS A 56 -12.88 15.18 11.46
CA HIS A 56 -12.26 15.58 10.21
C HIS A 56 -13.14 16.56 9.44
N VAL A 57 -12.71 17.82 9.41
CA VAL A 57 -13.41 18.91 8.75
C VAL A 57 -12.87 19.10 7.34
N LEU A 58 -13.63 18.65 6.34
CA LEU A 58 -13.38 19.02 4.95
C LEU A 58 -13.79 20.48 4.74
N LEU A 59 -12.81 21.31 4.39
CA LEU A 59 -13.08 22.70 4.03
C LEU A 59 -13.77 22.75 2.66
N PRO A 60 -14.77 23.64 2.47
CA PRO A 60 -15.55 23.69 1.25
C PRO A 60 -14.67 23.85 0.01
N SER A 61 -14.94 23.08 -1.03
CA SER A 61 -14.36 23.29 -2.36
C SER A 61 -15.47 23.45 -3.40
N SER A 62 -15.12 23.96 -4.57
CA SER A 62 -16.05 24.16 -5.68
C SER A 62 -16.74 22.87 -6.15
N LYS A 63 -16.15 21.69 -5.89
CA LYS A 63 -16.71 20.38 -6.25
C LYS A 63 -17.24 19.58 -5.07
N TYR A 64 -16.73 19.83 -3.87
CA TYR A 64 -17.05 19.05 -2.69
C TYR A 64 -17.77 19.90 -1.65
N GLN A 65 -19.04 19.58 -1.42
CA GLN A 65 -19.73 20.08 -0.25
C GLN A 65 -19.13 19.42 0.98
N SER A 66 -18.85 20.23 2.01
CA SER A 66 -18.39 19.72 3.29
C SER A 66 -19.37 18.66 3.81
N PRO A 67 -18.91 17.51 4.32
CA PRO A 67 -19.77 16.48 4.89
C PRO A 67 -20.46 16.96 6.18
N LEU A 68 -20.03 18.10 6.73
CA LEU A 68 -20.72 18.76 7.83
C LEU A 68 -22.16 19.07 7.45
N SER A 69 -23.09 18.62 8.30
CA SER A 69 -24.50 18.93 8.17
C SER A 69 -24.73 20.44 8.09
N SER A 70 -25.83 20.85 7.44
CA SER A 70 -26.25 22.26 7.42
C SER A 70 -26.38 22.84 8.83
N GLU A 71 -26.87 22.02 9.77
CA GLU A 71 -26.99 22.35 11.19
C GLU A 71 -25.62 22.61 11.83
N ALA A 72 -24.64 21.72 11.64
CA ALA A 72 -23.29 21.90 12.19
C ALA A 72 -22.64 23.19 11.68
N ARG A 73 -22.80 23.51 10.39
CA ARG A 73 -22.32 24.78 9.81
C ARG A 73 -23.01 26.00 10.44
N ALA A 74 -24.33 25.92 10.67
CA ALA A 74 -25.08 26.99 11.32
C ALA A 74 -24.68 27.17 12.80
N THR A 75 -24.37 26.08 13.51
CA THR A 75 -23.82 26.09 14.87
C THR A 75 -22.44 26.75 14.89
N ILE A 76 -21.51 26.29 14.04
CA ILE A 76 -20.14 26.84 13.97
C ILE A 76 -20.21 28.35 13.73
N SER A 77 -20.92 28.77 12.68
CA SER A 77 -21.11 30.19 12.38
C SER A 77 -21.72 30.96 13.56
N GLY A 78 -22.65 30.33 14.28
CA GLY A 78 -23.28 30.92 15.45
C GLY A 78 -22.36 31.14 16.63
N LEU A 79 -21.59 30.12 16.99
CA LEU A 79 -20.63 30.20 18.09
C LEU A 79 -19.52 31.21 17.78
N LEU A 80 -19.07 31.27 16.52
CA LEU A 80 -18.02 32.19 16.08
C LEU A 80 -18.47 33.67 16.07
N VAL A 81 -19.77 33.95 15.91
CA VAL A 81 -20.32 35.32 15.83
C VAL A 81 -21.02 35.77 17.13
N ALA A 82 -21.33 34.86 18.05
CA ALA A 82 -22.13 35.17 19.26
C ALA A 82 -21.53 36.27 20.17
N ASN A 83 -20.32 36.06 20.68
CA ASN A 83 -19.58 37.02 21.52
C ASN A 83 -18.08 36.68 21.45
N LYS A 84 -17.20 37.67 21.68
CA LYS A 84 -15.73 37.50 21.71
C LYS A 84 -15.26 36.34 22.59
N ALA A 85 -15.84 36.15 23.78
CA ALA A 85 -15.45 35.08 24.69
C ALA A 85 -15.84 33.69 24.14
N VAL A 86 -17.12 33.50 23.76
CA VAL A 86 -17.62 32.25 23.14
C VAL A 86 -16.86 31.95 21.85
N SER A 87 -16.70 32.95 20.98
CA SER A 87 -15.98 32.82 19.71
C SER A 87 -14.53 32.40 19.93
N SER A 88 -13.86 32.95 20.95
CA SER A 88 -12.48 32.57 21.30
C SER A 88 -12.38 31.14 21.81
N GLU A 89 -13.32 30.69 22.64
CA GLU A 89 -13.35 29.31 23.14
C GLU A 89 -13.70 28.32 22.03
N ALA A 90 -14.74 28.60 21.25
CA ALA A 90 -15.19 27.76 20.15
C ALA A 90 -14.14 27.67 19.03
N SER A 91 -13.49 28.77 18.67
CA SER A 91 -12.37 28.76 17.70
C SER A 91 -11.23 27.88 18.17
N LYS A 92 -10.87 27.97 19.46
CA LYS A 92 -9.80 27.14 20.02
C LYS A 92 -10.14 25.66 19.87
N ILE A 93 -11.35 25.24 20.27
CA ILE A 93 -11.80 23.85 20.13
C ILE A 93 -11.82 23.43 18.65
N LEU A 94 -12.45 24.24 17.79
CA LEU A 94 -12.63 23.95 16.38
C LEU A 94 -11.28 23.74 15.69
N TYR A 95 -10.33 24.66 15.86
CA TYR A 95 -9.07 24.62 15.12
C TYR A 95 -8.01 23.72 15.76
N SER A 96 -7.98 23.58 17.09
CA SER A 96 -6.94 22.79 17.76
C SER A 96 -7.28 21.32 17.99
N ALA A 97 -8.56 20.94 17.95
CA ALA A 97 -9.00 19.57 18.22
C ALA A 97 -9.44 18.80 16.97
N ASN A 98 -9.45 19.41 15.79
CA ASN A 98 -9.92 18.77 14.56
C ASN A 98 -8.83 18.72 13.50
N ALA A 99 -8.95 17.78 12.57
CA ALA A 99 -8.14 17.72 11.37
C ALA A 99 -8.84 18.45 10.22
N PHE A 100 -8.12 19.31 9.52
CA PHE A 100 -8.66 20.05 8.39
C PHE A 100 -8.06 19.53 7.09
N THR A 101 -8.90 19.25 6.10
CA THR A 101 -8.43 18.87 4.76
C THR A 101 -9.04 19.77 3.71
N ILE A 102 -8.23 20.13 2.71
CA ILE A 102 -8.64 20.95 1.57
C ILE A 102 -8.31 20.23 0.29
N TRP A 103 -9.30 20.19 -0.59
CA TRP A 103 -9.23 19.51 -1.87
C TRP A 103 -9.21 20.56 -2.96
N LEU A 104 -8.09 20.66 -3.64
CA LEU A 104 -7.83 21.67 -4.64
C LEU A 104 -8.22 21.11 -5.99
N THR A 105 -9.41 21.50 -6.40
CA THR A 105 -9.95 21.20 -7.72
C THR A 105 -9.84 22.42 -8.64
N CYS A 106 -9.80 23.62 -8.05
CA CYS A 106 -9.45 24.89 -8.67
C CYS A 106 -8.72 25.80 -7.66
N LEU A 107 -8.28 26.96 -8.13
CA LEU A 107 -7.58 27.95 -7.31
C LEU A 107 -8.43 28.56 -6.18
N GLU A 108 -9.73 28.72 -6.45
CA GLU A 108 -10.64 29.34 -5.48
C GLU A 108 -10.80 28.50 -4.21
N ASP A 109 -10.48 27.20 -4.28
CA ASP A 109 -10.48 26.27 -3.15
C ASP A 109 -9.40 26.60 -2.10
N LEU A 110 -8.38 27.40 -2.44
CA LEU A 110 -7.35 27.89 -1.50
C LEU A 110 -7.78 29.11 -0.70
N ARG A 111 -8.78 29.87 -1.18
CA ARG A 111 -9.22 31.12 -0.54
C ARG A 111 -9.61 30.95 0.94
N PRO A 112 -10.26 29.86 1.38
CA PRO A 112 -10.55 29.66 2.79
C PRO A 112 -9.31 29.70 3.69
N ILE A 113 -8.16 29.10 3.28
CA ILE A 113 -6.93 29.20 4.09
C ILE A 113 -6.37 30.61 4.07
N LEU A 114 -6.31 31.25 2.90
CA LEU A 114 -5.80 32.61 2.79
C LEU A 114 -6.63 33.60 3.62
N ALA A 115 -7.93 33.31 3.81
CA ALA A 115 -8.82 34.07 4.68
C ALA A 115 -8.62 33.77 6.18
N PHE A 116 -7.92 32.68 6.56
CA PHE A 116 -7.62 32.43 7.96
C PHE A 116 -6.65 33.47 8.50
N SER A 117 -7.01 34.03 9.65
CA SER A 117 -6.14 34.95 10.36
C SER A 117 -4.88 34.22 10.88
N ALA A 118 -3.81 34.97 11.13
CA ALA A 118 -2.62 34.47 11.82
C ALA A 118 -2.96 33.69 13.10
N ARG A 119 -3.93 34.19 13.87
CA ARG A 119 -4.42 33.55 15.11
C ARG A 119 -5.13 32.23 14.86
N THR A 120 -5.85 32.11 13.74
CA THR A 120 -6.54 30.88 13.37
C THR A 120 -5.53 29.81 12.99
N ILE A 121 -4.54 30.17 12.16
CA ILE A 121 -3.48 29.26 11.72
C ILE A 121 -2.64 28.80 12.91
N SER A 122 -2.33 29.68 13.86
CA SER A 122 -1.57 29.30 15.05
C SER A 122 -2.32 28.33 15.98
N MET A 123 -3.64 28.23 15.86
CA MET A 123 -4.45 27.24 16.58
C MET A 123 -4.56 25.89 15.86
N LEU A 124 -4.24 25.82 14.57
CA LEU A 124 -4.33 24.58 13.80
C LEU A 124 -3.31 23.56 14.32
N THR A 125 -3.80 22.36 14.60
CA THR A 125 -2.94 21.23 14.95
C THR A 125 -2.76 20.25 13.80
N ASN A 126 -3.73 20.13 12.90
CA ASN A 126 -3.68 19.20 11.78
C ASN A 126 -4.26 19.85 10.52
N LEU A 127 -3.44 19.95 9.47
CA LEU A 127 -3.85 20.49 8.17
C LEU A 127 -3.32 19.62 7.04
N ILE A 128 -4.20 19.22 6.12
CA ILE A 128 -3.86 18.47 4.91
C ILE A 128 -4.32 19.27 3.70
N ILE A 129 -3.38 19.53 2.79
CA ILE A 129 -3.63 20.24 1.53
C ILE A 129 -3.44 19.24 0.39
N GLN A 130 -4.51 18.92 -0.33
CA GLN A 130 -4.52 17.89 -1.36
C GLN A 130 -4.95 18.46 -2.71
N CYS A 131 -4.07 18.40 -3.72
CA CYS A 131 -4.34 18.85 -5.09
C CYS A 131 -4.93 17.80 -6.02
N ASP A 132 -5.14 16.58 -5.54
CA ASP A 132 -5.66 15.48 -6.35
C ASP A 132 -7.02 15.06 -5.88
N ASP A 133 -7.93 14.90 -6.85
CA ASP A 133 -9.22 14.27 -6.64
C ASP A 133 -9.07 12.73 -6.51
N PRO A 134 -9.22 12.15 -5.31
CA PRO A 134 -9.15 10.71 -5.09
C PRO A 134 -10.36 9.97 -5.68
N SER A 135 -11.48 10.63 -5.99
CA SER A 135 -12.62 9.97 -6.64
C SER A 135 -12.31 9.54 -8.08
N ARG A 136 -11.22 10.06 -8.66
CA ARG A 136 -10.79 9.81 -10.05
C ARG A 136 -9.48 9.05 -10.12
N ASP A 137 -9.01 8.50 -9.00
CA ASP A 137 -7.93 7.53 -9.03
C ASP A 137 -8.36 6.33 -9.87
N CYS A 138 -7.90 6.27 -11.13
CA CYS A 138 -7.97 5.06 -11.96
C CYS A 138 -7.03 4.00 -11.37
N GLN A 139 -7.35 3.54 -10.17
CA GLN A 139 -6.73 2.38 -9.55
C GLN A 139 -7.32 1.08 -10.09
N THR A 140 -8.26 1.13 -11.04
CA THR A 140 -8.59 -0.08 -11.80
C THR A 140 -7.30 -0.58 -12.43
N LEU A 141 -6.86 -1.78 -12.01
CA LEU A 141 -5.72 -2.55 -12.51
C LEU A 141 -5.59 -2.53 -14.04
N LEU A 142 -6.70 -2.28 -14.74
CA LEU A 142 -6.77 -2.04 -16.17
C LEU A 142 -5.84 -0.90 -16.64
N CYS A 143 -5.81 0.27 -15.97
CA CYS A 143 -4.98 1.41 -16.41
C CYS A 143 -3.47 1.11 -16.38
N SER A 144 -2.99 0.35 -15.38
CA SER A 144 -1.59 -0.05 -15.26
C SER A 144 -1.24 -1.27 -16.12
N SER A 145 -2.18 -2.17 -16.36
CA SER A 145 -1.92 -3.42 -17.11
C SER A 145 -1.82 -3.24 -18.62
N PHE A 146 -2.40 -2.18 -19.20
CA PHE A 146 -2.41 -1.98 -20.65
C PHE A 146 -1.21 -1.21 -21.21
N GLY A 147 -0.23 -0.79 -20.39
CA GLY A 147 0.99 -0.16 -20.89
C GLY A 147 0.79 1.14 -21.69
N LEU A 148 -0.40 1.74 -21.67
CA LEU A 148 -0.76 2.97 -22.39
C LEU A 148 -1.09 4.11 -21.40
N PRO A 149 -0.09 4.63 -20.66
CA PRO A 149 -0.29 5.57 -19.56
C PRO A 149 -0.89 6.92 -19.99
N ASP A 150 -0.72 7.32 -21.26
CA ASP A 150 -1.19 8.62 -21.77
C ASP A 150 -2.56 8.56 -22.48
N ALA A 151 -3.09 7.35 -22.68
CA ALA A 151 -4.35 7.13 -23.38
C ALA A 151 -5.57 7.16 -22.44
N CYS A 152 -5.43 6.87 -21.13
CA CYS A 152 -6.60 6.95 -20.25
C CYS A 152 -7.04 8.41 -20.07
N PRO A 153 -8.29 8.77 -20.44
CA PRO A 153 -8.83 10.10 -20.17
C PRO A 153 -8.80 10.48 -18.68
N CYS A 154 -8.84 9.46 -17.81
CA CYS A 154 -8.71 9.57 -16.36
C CYS A 154 -7.28 9.92 -15.89
N CYS A 155 -6.23 9.53 -16.62
CA CYS A 155 -4.83 9.81 -16.27
C CYS A 155 -4.36 11.17 -16.80
N ARG A 156 -5.13 11.79 -17.72
CA ARG A 156 -4.93 13.17 -18.20
C ARG A 156 -5.44 14.21 -17.20
N HIS A 157 -5.22 13.97 -15.91
CA HIS A 157 -5.32 15.07 -14.98
C HIS A 157 -4.28 16.12 -15.37
N PRO A 158 -4.63 17.42 -15.33
CA PRO A 158 -3.62 18.43 -15.48
C PRO A 158 -2.65 18.21 -14.32
N LYS A 159 -1.47 17.66 -14.61
CA LYS A 159 -0.30 17.90 -13.77
C LYS A 159 -0.30 19.41 -13.52
N LEU A 160 0.17 19.86 -12.36
CA LEU A 160 0.77 21.19 -12.33
C LEU A 160 1.96 21.06 -13.28
N ALA A 161 1.66 21.27 -14.57
CA ALA A 161 2.61 21.24 -15.64
C ALA A 161 3.69 22.24 -15.25
N SER A 162 4.92 21.97 -15.68
CA SER A 162 6.07 22.83 -15.46
C SER A 162 5.69 24.32 -15.53
N GLU A 163 6.39 25.15 -14.78
CA GLU A 163 6.17 26.59 -14.58
C GLU A 163 5.66 27.34 -15.83
N ALA A 164 6.09 26.90 -17.02
CA ALA A 164 5.68 27.36 -18.35
C ALA A 164 4.16 27.30 -18.67
N ASN A 165 3.36 26.39 -18.11
CA ASN A 165 2.00 26.11 -18.62
C ASN A 165 0.85 26.59 -17.72
N ARG A 166 1.06 26.81 -16.41
CA ARG A 166 0.03 27.32 -15.46
C ARG A 166 0.63 28.10 -14.28
N PRO A 167 1.22 29.28 -14.52
CA PRO A 167 1.92 30.03 -13.47
C PRO A 167 1.02 30.40 -12.28
N SER A 168 -0.25 30.80 -12.49
CA SER A 168 -1.09 31.30 -11.39
C SER A 168 -1.38 30.25 -10.31
N THR A 169 -1.64 28.98 -10.68
CA THR A 169 -1.96 27.93 -9.70
C THR A 169 -0.80 27.59 -8.79
N PHE A 170 0.40 27.64 -9.36
CA PHE A 170 1.64 27.39 -8.66
C PHE A 170 1.91 28.46 -7.59
N TRP A 171 1.79 29.74 -7.95
CA TRP A 171 2.08 30.86 -7.05
C TRP A 171 1.10 30.94 -5.89
N GLU A 172 -0.20 30.77 -6.12
CA GLU A 172 -1.19 30.80 -5.04
C GLU A 172 -0.97 29.67 -4.03
N PHE A 173 -0.61 28.47 -4.50
CA PHE A 173 -0.28 27.36 -3.59
C PHE A 173 0.95 27.68 -2.74
N ARG A 174 1.98 28.26 -3.35
CA ARG A 174 3.20 28.70 -2.64
C ARG A 174 2.87 29.78 -1.62
N ASP A 175 1.97 30.71 -1.94
CA ASP A 175 1.53 31.77 -1.03
C ASP A 175 0.75 31.21 0.16
N VAL A 176 -0.10 30.20 -0.08
CA VAL A 176 -0.81 29.46 0.97
C VAL A 176 0.18 28.75 1.89
N LEU A 177 1.15 28.03 1.34
CA LEU A 177 2.19 27.40 2.15
C LEU A 177 2.95 28.43 2.98
N ARG A 178 3.34 29.56 2.39
CA ARG A 178 4.01 30.66 3.11
C ARG A 178 3.15 31.17 4.25
N HIS A 179 1.85 31.40 4.01
CA HIS A 179 0.90 31.91 5.00
C HIS A 179 0.66 30.93 6.16
N VAL A 180 0.51 29.64 5.86
CA VAL A 180 0.37 28.58 6.87
C VAL A 180 1.63 28.51 7.72
N VAL A 181 2.78 28.41 7.08
CA VAL A 181 4.07 28.28 7.75
C VAL A 181 4.41 29.49 8.62
N SER A 182 4.19 30.71 8.12
CA SER A 182 4.59 31.93 8.83
C SER A 182 3.80 32.18 10.12
N HIS A 183 2.65 31.52 10.26
CA HIS A 183 1.75 31.72 11.39
C HIS A 183 1.51 30.44 12.21
N ALA A 184 2.06 29.30 11.80
CA ALA A 184 1.96 28.05 12.55
C ALA A 184 2.70 28.18 13.89
N THR A 185 2.10 27.65 14.96
CA THR A 185 2.80 27.55 16.25
C THR A 185 3.93 26.52 16.12
N PRO A 186 5.17 26.83 16.58
CA PRO A 186 6.27 25.87 16.60
C PRO A 186 5.86 24.59 17.33
N PHE A 187 6.14 23.45 16.71
CA PHE A 187 5.80 22.10 17.14
C PHE A 187 4.30 21.85 17.38
N GLY A 188 3.44 22.74 16.88
CA GLY A 188 2.00 22.65 17.07
C GLY A 188 1.24 22.06 15.87
N LEU A 189 1.77 22.21 14.66
CA LEU A 189 1.08 21.83 13.42
C LEU A 189 1.68 20.57 12.79
N HIS A 190 0.82 19.59 12.52
CA HIS A 190 1.02 18.46 11.62
C HIS A 190 0.54 18.87 10.22
N LEU A 191 1.45 18.93 9.25
CA LEU A 191 1.15 19.41 7.89
C LEU A 191 1.31 18.29 6.86
N GLY A 192 0.22 17.94 6.18
CA GLY A 192 0.22 17.05 5.02
C GLY A 192 0.09 17.83 3.71
N ILE A 193 0.96 17.58 2.74
CA ILE A 193 0.98 18.24 1.43
C ILE A 193 0.97 17.19 0.33
N SER A 194 -0.11 17.10 -0.42
CA SER A 194 -0.23 16.16 -1.54
C SER A 194 -0.46 16.91 -2.85
N ILE A 195 0.56 16.97 -3.70
CA ILE A 195 0.53 17.69 -4.96
C ILE A 195 1.27 16.89 -6.05
N ASN A 196 0.81 16.93 -7.29
CA ASN A 196 1.54 16.33 -8.41
C ASN A 196 2.35 17.40 -9.15
N VAL A 197 3.67 17.33 -9.03
CA VAL A 197 4.61 18.19 -9.76
C VAL A 197 5.18 17.45 -10.97
N GLY A 198 5.53 18.21 -12.02
CA GLY A 198 6.09 17.64 -13.25
C GLY A 198 7.57 17.28 -13.14
N ASP A 199 8.32 18.00 -12.31
CA ASP A 199 9.79 17.93 -12.23
C ASP A 199 10.31 18.41 -10.86
N ALA A 200 11.58 18.13 -10.62
CA ALA A 200 12.28 18.45 -9.38
C ALA A 200 12.43 19.96 -9.11
N GLU A 201 12.54 20.79 -10.15
CA GLU A 201 12.73 22.23 -9.98
C GLU A 201 11.43 22.90 -9.50
N THR A 202 10.32 22.54 -10.15
CA THR A 202 8.97 22.91 -9.73
C THR A 202 8.73 22.48 -8.28
N ALA A 203 9.14 21.26 -7.89
CA ALA A 203 9.02 20.79 -6.52
C ALA A 203 9.78 21.66 -5.51
N ARG A 204 11.05 22.00 -5.79
CA ARG A 204 11.88 22.83 -4.91
C ARG A 204 11.30 24.24 -4.78
N CYS A 205 10.93 24.86 -5.89
CA CYS A 205 10.38 26.21 -5.89
C CYS A 205 9.04 26.28 -5.12
N LEU A 206 8.19 25.25 -5.24
CA LEU A 206 6.93 25.14 -4.52
C LEU A 206 7.13 25.00 -3.01
N LEU A 207 8.06 24.13 -2.61
CA LEU A 207 8.31 23.78 -1.21
C LEU A 207 9.25 24.76 -0.50
N GLU A 208 9.85 25.73 -1.19
CA GLU A 208 10.73 26.75 -0.61
C GLU A 208 10.19 27.42 0.68
N PRO A 209 8.89 27.74 0.81
CA PRO A 209 8.35 28.30 2.05
C PRO A 209 8.55 27.40 3.29
N LEU A 210 8.69 26.08 3.10
CA LEU A 210 8.94 25.14 4.20
C LEU A 210 10.36 25.27 4.79
N ARG A 211 11.29 25.98 4.13
CA ARG A 211 12.66 26.17 4.64
C ARG A 211 12.75 27.18 5.76
N SER A 212 11.86 28.18 5.75
CA SER A 212 11.85 29.29 6.71
C SER A 212 11.00 29.00 7.95
N THR A 213 10.44 27.80 8.08
CA THR A 213 9.50 27.44 9.16
C THR A 213 10.16 27.42 10.53
N SER A 214 9.43 27.86 11.55
CA SER A 214 9.60 27.30 12.88
C SER A 214 9.16 25.84 12.88
N THR A 215 10.04 24.94 13.30
CA THR A 215 9.85 23.50 13.48
C THR A 215 8.39 23.04 13.56
N LEU A 216 7.82 22.47 12.49
CA LEU A 216 6.52 21.80 12.51
C LEU A 216 6.53 20.58 13.45
N ALA A 217 5.35 20.20 13.96
CA ALA A 217 5.20 18.97 14.77
C ALA A 217 5.47 17.72 13.92
N ASP A 218 4.93 17.73 12.71
CA ASP A 218 5.12 16.71 11.69
C ASP A 218 4.93 17.33 10.29
N CYS A 219 5.57 16.73 9.29
CA CYS A 219 5.42 17.11 7.90
C CYS A 219 5.44 15.88 6.99
N ALA A 220 4.35 15.68 6.26
CA ALA A 220 4.22 14.65 5.23
C ALA A 220 4.04 15.31 3.87
N ILE A 221 4.84 14.89 2.88
CA ILE A 221 4.85 15.51 1.55
C ILE A 221 4.73 14.41 0.49
N ARG A 222 3.84 14.59 -0.48
CA ARG A 222 3.72 13.80 -1.70
C ARG A 222 3.77 14.73 -2.89
N LEU A 223 4.71 14.47 -3.79
CA LEU A 223 5.01 15.26 -4.99
C LEU A 223 4.58 14.57 -6.29
N SER A 224 4.29 13.27 -6.27
CA SER A 224 3.80 12.55 -7.45
C SER A 224 3.04 11.29 -7.05
N LYS A 225 2.03 10.92 -7.83
CA LYS A 225 1.34 9.62 -7.75
C LYS A 225 2.23 8.42 -8.07
N ARG A 226 3.36 8.61 -8.76
CA ARG A 226 4.29 7.53 -9.09
C ARG A 226 5.57 7.69 -8.28
N PRO A 227 6.27 6.60 -7.92
CA PRO A 227 7.60 6.69 -7.33
C PRO A 227 8.58 7.36 -8.30
N ASP A 228 9.31 8.35 -7.81
CA ASP A 228 10.43 9.01 -8.46
C ASP A 228 11.44 9.36 -7.36
N MET A 229 12.65 8.81 -7.46
CA MET A 229 13.66 8.88 -6.40
C MET A 229 14.13 10.32 -6.13
N GLU A 230 14.20 11.17 -7.16
CA GLU A 230 14.63 12.56 -6.98
C GLU A 230 13.56 13.35 -6.23
N LEU A 231 12.30 13.20 -6.65
CA LEU A 231 11.17 13.83 -5.96
C LEU A 231 10.99 13.29 -4.52
N GLN A 232 11.22 12.00 -4.27
CA GLN A 232 11.21 11.45 -2.90
C GLN A 232 12.29 12.08 -2.03
N SER A 233 13.50 12.23 -2.56
CA SER A 233 14.60 12.88 -1.85
C SER A 233 14.25 14.33 -1.50
N ILE A 234 13.65 15.07 -2.43
CA ILE A 234 13.16 16.44 -2.20
C ILE A 234 12.07 16.46 -1.13
N ALA A 235 11.04 15.62 -1.26
CA ALA A 235 9.97 15.51 -0.26
C ALA A 235 10.53 15.23 1.15
N ARG A 236 11.48 14.28 1.26
CA ARG A 236 12.17 13.95 2.51
C ARG A 236 12.97 15.12 3.06
N GLN A 237 13.78 15.75 2.23
CA GLN A 237 14.63 16.87 2.64
C GLN A 237 13.78 18.02 3.20
N PHE A 238 12.76 18.46 2.46
CA PHE A 238 11.94 19.59 2.87
C PHE A 238 11.07 19.26 4.08
N ALA A 239 10.53 18.05 4.19
CA ALA A 239 9.78 17.64 5.38
C ALA A 239 10.65 17.58 6.63
N LEU A 240 11.84 16.97 6.55
CA LEU A 240 12.80 16.92 7.67
C LEU A 240 13.26 18.32 8.06
N GLN A 241 13.51 19.20 7.08
CA GLN A 241 13.86 20.59 7.33
C GLN A 241 12.72 21.36 8.01
N ALA A 242 11.48 21.17 7.56
CA ALA A 242 10.32 21.82 8.13
C ALA A 242 10.09 21.41 9.60
N MET A 243 10.43 20.16 9.95
CA MET A 243 10.41 19.65 11.33
C MET A 243 11.66 20.00 12.14
N GLY A 244 12.61 20.76 11.58
CA GLY A 244 13.93 21.07 12.16
C GLY A 244 14.80 19.85 12.47
N LYS A 245 14.57 18.73 11.79
CA LYS A 245 15.35 17.49 11.89
C LYS A 245 16.50 17.44 10.86
N VAL A 246 17.07 18.59 10.51
CA VAL A 246 18.26 18.63 9.64
C VAL A 246 19.44 18.11 10.45
N ALA A 247 19.74 16.82 10.31
CA ALA A 247 20.83 16.17 11.01
C ALA A 247 22.16 16.88 10.71
N GLN A 248 22.66 17.64 11.68
CA GLN A 248 24.05 18.10 11.73
C GLN A 248 24.89 17.24 12.68
N GLU A 249 24.33 16.16 13.22
CA GLU A 249 25.12 15.25 14.05
C GLU A 249 26.21 14.58 13.19
N PRO A 250 27.44 14.45 13.73
CA PRO A 250 28.49 13.73 13.04
C PRO A 250 28.02 12.30 12.75
N ALA A 251 28.33 11.80 11.55
CA ALA A 251 27.92 10.47 11.14
C ALA A 251 28.42 9.42 12.16
N PHE A 252 27.50 8.57 12.64
CA PHE A 252 27.83 7.48 13.54
C PHE A 252 28.83 6.53 12.86
N ARG A 253 29.95 6.25 13.54
CA ARG A 253 31.03 5.37 13.03
C ARG A 253 30.65 3.89 13.14
N PHE A 254 29.60 3.48 12.42
CA PHE A 254 29.02 2.15 12.47
C PHE A 254 30.06 1.03 12.31
N MET A 255 31.06 1.22 11.45
CA MET A 255 32.09 0.22 11.14
C MET A 255 33.14 0.01 12.25
N ASP A 256 33.17 0.87 13.27
CA ASP A 256 34.04 0.67 14.45
C ASP A 256 33.41 -0.29 15.47
N LEU A 257 32.11 -0.60 15.34
CA LEU A 257 31.44 -1.55 16.22
C LEU A 257 31.97 -2.98 15.99
N PRO A 258 32.06 -3.81 17.05
CA PRO A 258 32.29 -5.24 16.93
C PRO A 258 31.30 -5.88 15.95
N ARG A 259 31.73 -6.93 15.25
CA ARG A 259 30.93 -7.54 14.18
C ARG A 259 29.57 -8.03 14.69
N GLU A 260 29.54 -8.58 15.89
CA GLU A 260 28.34 -9.12 16.54
C GLU A 260 27.30 -8.02 16.74
N ILE A 261 27.72 -6.85 17.24
CA ILE A 261 26.85 -5.70 17.42
C ILE A 261 26.38 -5.15 16.07
N ARG A 262 27.25 -5.13 15.05
CA ARG A 262 26.84 -4.73 13.70
C ARG A 262 25.75 -5.63 13.14
N LEU A 263 25.87 -6.95 13.30
CA LEU A 263 24.83 -7.89 12.86
C LEU A 263 23.53 -7.71 13.63
N GLN A 264 23.59 -7.52 14.96
CA GLN A 264 22.39 -7.23 15.76
C GLN A 264 21.70 -5.94 15.30
N VAL A 265 22.45 -4.86 15.07
CA VAL A 265 21.87 -3.62 14.54
C VAL A 265 21.26 -3.84 13.14
N LEU A 266 21.90 -4.65 12.29
CA LEU A 266 21.35 -4.98 10.97
C LEU A 266 20.08 -5.84 11.05
N GLU A 267 19.95 -6.73 12.04
CA GLU A 267 18.74 -7.50 12.31
C GLU A 267 17.56 -6.60 12.73
N GLU A 268 17.84 -5.47 13.39
CA GLU A 268 16.85 -4.45 13.78
C GLU A 268 16.56 -3.40 12.68
N THR A 269 16.97 -3.65 11.43
CA THR A 269 16.71 -2.76 10.28
C THR A 269 15.70 -3.36 9.31
N ASP A 270 15.38 -2.61 8.25
CA ASP A 270 14.58 -3.08 7.12
C ASP A 270 15.21 -4.25 6.33
N LEU A 271 16.35 -4.82 6.77
CA LEU A 271 16.84 -6.10 6.28
C LEU A 271 15.97 -7.28 6.72
N GLN A 272 15.19 -7.14 7.80
CA GLN A 272 14.17 -8.10 8.16
C GLN A 272 12.79 -7.49 7.89
N ILE A 273 12.02 -8.13 7.01
CA ILE A 273 10.65 -7.71 6.77
C ILE A 273 9.82 -8.03 8.03
N PRO A 274 8.85 -7.18 8.45
CA PRO A 274 8.04 -7.45 9.65
C PRO A 274 7.39 -8.84 9.69
N ASP A 275 6.96 -9.35 8.53
CA ASP A 275 6.39 -10.70 8.38
C ASP A 275 7.44 -11.79 8.06
N GLY A 276 8.70 -11.40 7.82
CA GLY A 276 9.77 -12.28 7.35
C GLY A 276 9.57 -12.81 5.94
N GLU A 277 8.72 -12.18 5.11
CA GLU A 277 8.34 -12.66 3.77
C GLU A 277 8.66 -11.64 2.69
N VAL A 278 9.60 -11.99 1.81
CA VAL A 278 9.99 -11.23 0.64
C VAL A 278 9.44 -11.91 -0.61
N GLU A 279 8.66 -11.21 -1.41
CA GLU A 279 8.28 -11.66 -2.75
C GLU A 279 9.21 -11.06 -3.80
N TRP A 280 9.45 -11.82 -4.86
CA TRP A 280 10.20 -11.36 -6.03
C TRP A 280 9.46 -11.75 -7.31
N SER A 281 9.34 -10.80 -8.24
CA SER A 281 8.88 -11.04 -9.61
C SER A 281 9.72 -10.23 -10.59
N PRO A 282 9.81 -10.63 -11.87
CA PRO A 282 10.54 -9.86 -12.88
C PRO A 282 10.04 -8.43 -13.05
N LEU A 283 8.74 -8.18 -12.84
CA LEU A 283 8.14 -6.85 -13.01
C LEU A 283 8.37 -5.93 -11.82
N GLN A 284 8.40 -6.47 -10.59
CA GLN A 284 8.42 -5.65 -9.38
C GLN A 284 9.74 -5.71 -8.62
N GLY A 285 10.62 -6.65 -8.96
CA GLY A 285 11.81 -6.93 -8.14
C GLY A 285 11.41 -7.41 -6.75
N TYR A 286 12.24 -7.12 -5.75
CA TYR A 286 11.93 -7.40 -4.36
C TYR A 286 10.80 -6.51 -3.86
N HIS A 287 9.76 -7.10 -3.30
CA HIS A 287 8.66 -6.39 -2.67
C HIS A 287 8.17 -7.17 -1.46
N ALA A 288 7.63 -6.47 -0.47
CA ALA A 288 6.86 -7.13 0.57
C ALA A 288 5.60 -7.71 -0.09
N ALA A 289 5.33 -8.97 0.20
CA ALA A 289 4.15 -9.64 -0.27
C ALA A 289 2.91 -8.80 0.05
N ALA A 290 2.21 -8.34 -0.99
CA ALA A 290 1.14 -7.39 -0.79
C ALA A 290 0.03 -8.04 0.05
N ALA A 291 -0.11 -7.62 1.31
CA ALA A 291 -1.41 -7.61 1.95
C ALA A 291 -2.29 -6.73 1.06
N SER A 292 -3.01 -7.36 0.13
CA SER A 292 -4.11 -6.85 -0.67
C SER A 292 -4.24 -5.32 -0.67
N THR A 293 -3.71 -4.64 -1.69
CA THR A 293 -4.08 -3.27 -2.08
C THR A 293 -3.85 -2.14 -1.06
N PHE A 294 -3.56 -2.42 0.20
CA PHE A 294 -3.53 -1.47 1.29
C PHE A 294 -2.29 -1.77 2.14
N CYS A 295 -1.47 -0.76 2.48
CA CYS A 295 -0.46 -0.94 3.53
C CYS A 295 -1.22 -1.60 4.72
N GLY A 296 -0.81 -2.81 5.13
CA GLY A 296 -1.69 -3.81 5.77
C GLY A 296 -2.31 -3.35 7.09
N GLN A 297 -3.45 -3.92 7.49
CA GLN A 297 -4.28 -3.47 8.63
C GLN A 297 -3.57 -3.37 10.00
N GLU A 298 -2.39 -3.98 10.19
CA GLU A 298 -1.57 -3.84 11.43
C GLU A 298 -0.35 -2.92 11.29
N TYR A 299 0.09 -2.66 10.05
CA TYR A 299 1.25 -1.80 9.73
C TYR A 299 0.92 -0.90 8.54
N VAL A 300 -0.27 -0.31 8.56
CA VAL A 300 -0.65 0.70 7.57
C VAL A 300 0.41 1.80 7.69
N CYS A 301 0.75 2.53 6.62
CA CYS A 301 1.42 3.84 6.75
C CYS A 301 0.49 4.88 7.43
N PHE A 302 -0.27 4.43 8.44
CA PHE A 302 -1.14 5.12 9.36
C PHE A 302 -1.40 4.20 10.58
N SER A 303 -0.63 4.33 11.65
CA SER A 303 -0.96 3.75 12.95
C SER A 303 -1.58 4.84 13.83
N GLY A 304 -2.83 4.62 14.25
CA GLY A 304 -3.59 5.40 15.25
C GLY A 304 -3.79 6.86 14.87
N TYR A 305 -4.99 7.34 14.55
CA TYR A 305 -5.90 7.75 15.62
C TYR A 305 -7.33 8.08 15.15
N LEU A 306 -7.69 7.85 13.89
CA LEU A 306 -9.00 8.25 13.39
C LEU A 306 -9.60 7.14 12.52
N ASP A 307 -10.81 6.73 12.88
CA ASP A 307 -11.76 5.95 12.07
C ASP A 307 -12.18 6.71 10.79
N ASP A 308 -11.33 7.56 10.24
CA ASP A 308 -11.65 8.45 9.13
C ASP A 308 -11.57 7.68 7.80
N PRO A 309 -12.70 7.45 7.14
CA PRO A 309 -12.75 6.72 5.89
C PRO A 309 -12.14 7.46 4.69
N PHE A 310 -11.64 8.68 4.83
CA PHE A 310 -11.04 9.46 3.74
C PHE A 310 -9.54 9.72 3.88
N LEU A 311 -8.96 9.52 5.06
CA LEU A 311 -7.51 9.29 5.22
C LEU A 311 -7.08 7.88 4.79
N LYS A 312 -8.03 7.10 4.25
CA LYS A 312 -7.79 5.79 3.64
C LYS A 312 -6.70 5.87 2.56
N GLN A 313 -5.60 5.18 2.87
CA GLN A 313 -4.70 4.48 1.95
C GLN A 313 -3.58 5.28 1.30
N GLY A 314 -2.47 5.42 2.04
CA GLY A 314 -1.13 5.35 1.43
C GLY A 314 -0.69 6.52 0.57
N PHE A 315 -1.38 7.67 0.57
CA PHE A 315 -0.96 8.86 -0.19
C PHE A 315 0.51 9.24 0.09
N PHE A 316 0.93 9.21 1.35
CA PHE A 316 2.31 9.53 1.73
C PHE A 316 3.23 8.30 1.79
N CYS A 317 2.87 7.23 1.07
CA CYS A 317 3.69 6.03 0.98
C CYS A 317 4.83 6.19 -0.01
N ALA A 318 6.07 6.26 0.49
CA ALA A 318 7.27 6.35 -0.32
C ALA A 318 7.44 5.15 -1.27
N GLN A 319 6.87 3.98 -0.96
CA GLN A 319 6.92 2.84 -1.86
C GLN A 319 6.04 3.04 -3.12
N ARG A 320 4.92 3.75 -2.98
CA ARG A 320 3.91 3.89 -4.05
C ARG A 320 3.95 5.24 -4.76
N HIS A 321 4.55 6.24 -4.14
CA HIS A 321 4.48 7.63 -4.56
C HIS A 321 5.82 8.34 -4.37
N SER A 322 6.01 9.47 -5.04
CA SER A 322 7.11 10.37 -4.69
C SER A 322 6.77 11.13 -3.43
N SER A 323 6.88 10.46 -2.30
CA SER A 323 6.44 11.00 -1.02
C SER A 323 7.39 10.66 0.11
N PHE A 324 7.24 11.39 1.19
CA PHE A 324 7.88 11.16 2.47
C PHE A 324 6.89 11.43 3.59
N SER A 325 6.91 10.57 4.60
CA SER A 325 6.30 10.76 5.91
C SER A 325 7.13 9.98 6.92
N GLN A 326 7.36 10.55 8.10
CA GLN A 326 8.02 9.84 9.20
C GLN A 326 7.19 8.66 9.74
N HIS A 327 5.91 8.60 9.38
CA HIS A 327 4.96 7.57 9.80
C HIS A 327 4.77 6.48 8.74
N CYS A 328 5.45 6.58 7.59
CA CYS A 328 5.37 5.50 6.62
C CYS A 328 6.42 4.43 6.89
N HIS A 329 5.92 3.26 7.32
CA HIS A 329 6.70 2.06 7.59
C HIS A 329 6.54 0.99 6.51
N CYS A 330 6.03 1.37 5.32
CA CYS A 330 5.92 0.42 4.22
C CYS A 330 7.32 0.04 3.77
N TRP A 331 7.58 -1.27 3.84
CA TRP A 331 8.90 -1.83 3.60
C TRP A 331 9.34 -1.56 2.15
N CYS A 332 10.57 -1.08 2.02
CA CYS A 332 11.26 -0.96 0.75
C CYS A 332 12.53 -1.81 0.82
N PRO A 333 13.00 -2.38 -0.30
CA PRO A 333 14.29 -3.04 -0.33
C PRO A 333 15.37 -2.12 0.26
N PRO A 334 16.18 -2.58 1.24
CA PRO A 334 17.15 -1.76 1.97
C PRO A 334 18.41 -1.48 1.11
N THR A 335 18.20 -0.94 -0.08
CA THR A 335 19.22 -0.70 -1.11
C THR A 335 20.35 0.17 -0.58
N ALA A 336 20.07 1.14 0.29
CA ALA A 336 21.09 1.99 0.90
C ALA A 336 22.12 1.18 1.72
N LEU A 337 21.69 0.17 2.47
CA LEU A 337 22.58 -0.71 3.25
C LEU A 337 23.42 -1.60 2.33
N LEU A 338 22.85 -2.02 1.19
CA LEU A 338 23.52 -2.86 0.19
C LEU A 338 24.52 -2.07 -0.69
N LEU A 339 24.41 -0.75 -0.77
CA LEU A 339 25.24 0.11 -1.62
C LEU A 339 26.31 0.92 -0.86
N CYS A 340 26.28 0.97 0.48
CA CYS A 340 27.17 1.82 1.27
C CYS A 340 28.66 1.41 1.21
N SER A 341 28.99 0.15 1.52
CA SER A 341 30.36 -0.38 1.44
C SER A 341 30.35 -1.88 1.19
N ARG A 342 31.47 -2.43 0.67
CA ARG A 342 31.58 -3.87 0.40
C ARG A 342 31.37 -4.72 1.66
N ARG A 343 32.01 -4.35 2.78
CA ARG A 343 31.90 -5.10 4.04
C ARG A 343 30.50 -5.03 4.63
N LEU A 344 29.87 -3.84 4.62
CA LEU A 344 28.48 -3.70 5.09
C LEU A 344 27.53 -4.51 4.21
N ARG A 345 27.72 -4.47 2.88
CA ARG A 345 26.93 -5.24 1.92
C ARG A 345 27.01 -6.74 2.20
N GLU A 346 28.21 -7.29 2.43
CA GLU A 346 28.38 -8.72 2.71
C GLU A 346 27.63 -9.16 3.99
N GLU A 347 27.67 -8.35 5.04
CA GLU A 347 26.94 -8.62 6.29
C GLU A 347 25.43 -8.42 6.14
N ALA A 348 25.00 -7.36 5.46
CA ALA A 348 23.60 -7.07 5.17
C ALA A 348 22.97 -8.17 4.31
N LEU A 349 23.67 -8.66 3.28
CA LEU A 349 23.22 -9.81 2.48
C LEU A 349 23.07 -11.07 3.34
N GLY A 350 24.00 -11.29 4.29
CA GLY A 350 23.92 -12.38 5.25
C GLY A 350 22.65 -12.34 6.08
N VAL A 351 22.31 -11.19 6.66
CA VAL A 351 21.08 -10.99 7.43
C VAL A 351 19.85 -11.13 6.53
N PHE A 352 19.81 -10.40 5.41
CA PHE A 352 18.66 -10.37 4.50
C PHE A 352 18.27 -11.76 3.98
N PHE A 353 19.22 -12.55 3.48
CA PHE A 353 18.91 -13.86 2.89
C PHE A 353 18.69 -14.98 3.92
N ARG A 354 19.22 -14.82 5.13
CA ARG A 354 19.07 -15.80 6.21
C ARG A 354 17.78 -15.62 7.00
N SER A 355 17.38 -14.37 7.24
CA SER A 355 16.28 -14.04 8.15
C SER A 355 14.92 -13.92 7.46
N ASN A 356 14.88 -13.93 6.12
CA ASN A 356 13.64 -13.84 5.37
C ASN A 356 13.35 -15.10 4.55
N ARG A 357 12.07 -15.40 4.39
CA ARG A 357 11.52 -16.32 3.40
C ARG A 357 11.37 -15.59 2.07
N PHE A 358 11.96 -16.16 1.01
CA PHE A 358 11.84 -15.63 -0.34
C PHE A 358 10.81 -16.41 -1.13
N THR A 359 9.89 -15.71 -1.79
CA THR A 359 8.89 -16.29 -2.68
C THR A 359 9.10 -15.73 -4.09
N VAL A 360 9.39 -16.60 -5.04
CA VAL A 360 9.49 -16.24 -6.46
C VAL A 360 8.14 -16.48 -7.12
N VAL A 361 7.52 -15.41 -7.61
CA VAL A 361 6.20 -15.46 -8.26
C VAL A 361 6.31 -15.18 -9.77
N PRO A 362 5.39 -15.73 -10.59
CA PRO A 362 5.43 -15.54 -12.03
C PRO A 362 5.22 -14.09 -12.45
N LYS A 363 5.81 -13.68 -13.57
CA LYS A 363 5.70 -12.31 -14.13
C LYS A 363 4.26 -11.85 -14.29
N ASN A 364 3.38 -12.74 -14.77
CA ASN A 364 1.97 -12.46 -15.06
C ASN A 364 1.03 -12.82 -13.88
N GLY A 365 1.59 -13.02 -12.69
CA GLY A 365 0.86 -13.43 -11.51
C GLY A 365 0.51 -14.92 -11.50
N CYS A 366 -0.29 -15.33 -10.52
CA CYS A 366 -0.61 -16.74 -10.24
C CYS A 366 -1.92 -17.22 -10.88
N THR A 367 -2.58 -16.37 -11.69
CA THR A 367 -3.96 -16.58 -12.15
C THR A 367 -4.07 -16.76 -13.66
N LEU A 368 -3.07 -16.29 -14.41
CA LEU A 368 -3.04 -16.39 -15.85
C LEU A 368 -2.02 -17.46 -16.26
N PRO A 369 -2.37 -18.34 -17.20
CA PRO A 369 -1.38 -19.24 -17.76
C PRO A 369 -0.31 -18.42 -18.48
N VAL A 370 0.89 -18.97 -18.55
CA VAL A 370 1.92 -18.41 -19.43
C VAL A 370 1.39 -18.52 -20.86
N ARG A 371 1.21 -17.38 -21.54
CA ARG A 371 0.91 -17.36 -22.98
C ARG A 371 2.02 -18.12 -23.70
N LYS A 372 1.69 -18.75 -24.85
CA LYS A 372 2.65 -19.58 -25.60
C LYS A 372 4.02 -18.91 -25.62
N VAL A 373 5.02 -19.60 -25.08
CA VAL A 373 6.36 -19.06 -24.79
C VAL A 373 7.03 -18.47 -26.03
N GLN A 374 6.57 -18.87 -27.23
CA GLN A 374 7.01 -18.36 -28.52
C GLN A 374 6.89 -16.82 -28.69
N ASP A 375 6.06 -16.15 -27.89
CA ASP A 375 5.87 -14.69 -27.99
C ASP A 375 6.75 -13.87 -27.02
N GLU A 376 7.44 -14.49 -26.05
CA GLU A 376 8.32 -13.78 -25.12
C GLU A 376 9.81 -14.06 -25.42
N PRO A 377 10.64 -13.03 -25.65
CA PRO A 377 12.04 -13.20 -26.00
C PRO A 377 12.92 -13.73 -24.85
N ASP A 378 12.42 -13.71 -23.61
CA ASP A 378 13.12 -14.20 -22.42
C ASP A 378 12.62 -15.59 -22.02
N ASP A 379 13.29 -16.58 -22.59
CA ASP A 379 13.01 -18.02 -22.51
C ASP A 379 13.39 -18.68 -21.16
N ARG A 380 13.34 -17.95 -20.03
CA ARG A 380 13.84 -18.45 -18.73
C ARG A 380 12.75 -18.43 -17.65
N LEU A 381 12.80 -19.43 -16.77
CA LEU A 381 11.94 -19.45 -15.59
C LEU A 381 12.30 -18.33 -14.62
N GLU A 382 11.29 -17.74 -13.97
CA GLU A 382 11.48 -16.69 -12.97
C GLU A 382 12.41 -17.14 -11.84
N ALA A 383 12.31 -18.38 -11.38
CA ALA A 383 13.22 -18.95 -10.40
C ALA A 383 14.68 -18.97 -10.88
N SER A 384 14.93 -19.27 -12.16
CA SER A 384 16.26 -19.22 -12.75
C SER A 384 16.80 -17.80 -12.85
N ILE A 385 15.96 -16.84 -13.23
CA ILE A 385 16.33 -15.42 -13.27
C ILE A 385 16.68 -14.96 -11.86
N PHE A 386 15.83 -15.25 -10.87
CA PHE A 386 16.05 -14.88 -9.48
C PHE A 386 17.39 -15.42 -8.94
N LEU A 387 17.61 -16.73 -9.05
CA LEU A 387 18.75 -17.40 -8.42
C LEU A 387 20.08 -17.19 -9.15
N ARG A 388 20.07 -16.92 -10.47
CA ARG A 388 21.32 -16.60 -11.22
C ARG A 388 21.62 -15.11 -11.31
N ASN A 389 20.61 -14.28 -11.50
CA ASN A 389 20.80 -12.88 -11.91
C ASN A 389 20.52 -11.90 -10.77
N VAL A 390 19.69 -12.26 -9.80
CA VAL A 390 19.23 -11.33 -8.75
C VAL A 390 19.89 -11.61 -7.41
N VAL A 391 19.97 -12.87 -6.98
CA VAL A 391 20.65 -13.26 -5.75
C VAL A 391 22.16 -13.23 -5.98
N PRO A 392 22.94 -12.41 -5.25
CA PRO A 392 24.39 -12.44 -5.37
C PRO A 392 24.94 -13.83 -5.06
N PHE A 393 25.92 -14.29 -5.83
CA PHE A 393 26.49 -15.64 -5.69
C PHE A 393 26.85 -16.01 -4.25
N GLN A 394 27.53 -15.11 -3.54
CA GLN A 394 27.96 -15.29 -2.15
C GLN A 394 26.79 -15.35 -1.15
N ALA A 395 25.59 -14.91 -1.54
CA ALA A 395 24.41 -14.91 -0.69
C ALA A 395 23.55 -16.18 -0.81
N LEU A 396 23.78 -17.01 -1.85
CA LEU A 396 23.05 -18.26 -2.05
C LEU A 396 23.20 -19.22 -0.86
N SER A 397 24.36 -19.24 -0.20
CA SER A 397 24.63 -20.08 0.97
C SER A 397 23.86 -19.63 2.24
N TYR A 398 23.35 -18.40 2.26
CA TYR A 398 22.56 -17.85 3.36
C TYR A 398 21.07 -18.17 3.23
N LEU A 399 20.57 -18.57 2.06
CA LEU A 399 19.18 -18.95 1.88
C LEU A 399 18.78 -20.06 2.87
N ARG A 400 17.72 -19.81 3.63
CA ARG A 400 17.13 -20.79 4.56
C ARG A 400 15.74 -21.23 4.13
N PHE A 401 14.99 -20.35 3.48
CA PHE A 401 13.67 -20.66 2.99
C PHE A 401 13.47 -20.04 1.61
N LEU A 402 13.15 -20.88 0.63
CA LEU A 402 12.80 -20.49 -0.72
C LEU A 402 11.47 -21.12 -1.12
N GLU A 403 10.59 -20.31 -1.67
CA GLU A 403 9.32 -20.72 -2.26
C GLU A 403 9.32 -20.36 -3.75
N ILE A 404 8.98 -21.32 -4.59
CA ILE A 404 8.89 -21.14 -6.03
C ILE A 404 7.43 -21.38 -6.43
N VAL A 405 6.81 -20.35 -7.01
CA VAL A 405 5.44 -20.43 -7.49
C VAL A 405 5.48 -20.48 -9.01
N PHE A 406 5.04 -21.62 -9.54
CA PHE A 406 4.80 -21.80 -10.95
C PHE A 406 3.41 -21.26 -11.34
N PRO A 407 3.28 -20.66 -12.52
CA PRO A 407 1.99 -20.23 -13.04
C PRO A 407 1.09 -21.43 -13.37
N PRO A 408 -0.21 -21.22 -13.64
CA PRO A 408 -1.07 -22.27 -14.18
C PRO A 408 -0.49 -22.88 -15.47
N PHE A 409 -0.26 -24.19 -15.45
CA PHE A 409 0.29 -24.91 -16.60
C PHE A 409 -0.78 -25.07 -17.69
N ASP A 410 -0.37 -24.86 -18.93
CA ASP A 410 -1.02 -25.41 -20.11
C ASP A 410 -0.42 -26.80 -20.43
N TYR A 411 -1.09 -27.61 -21.26
CA TYR A 411 -0.61 -28.96 -21.62
C TYR A 411 0.71 -28.94 -22.41
N GLU A 412 1.05 -27.80 -23.03
CA GLU A 412 2.33 -27.53 -23.73
C GLU A 412 3.38 -26.83 -22.87
N PHE A 413 3.15 -26.62 -21.56
CA PHE A 413 4.09 -25.87 -20.74
C PHE A 413 5.40 -26.65 -20.48
N LEU A 414 6.54 -25.99 -20.71
CA LEU A 414 7.91 -26.50 -20.52
C LEU A 414 8.14 -27.91 -21.11
N PRO A 415 8.05 -28.10 -22.44
CA PRO A 415 8.41 -29.37 -23.04
C PRO A 415 9.91 -29.67 -22.84
N PRO A 416 10.34 -30.95 -22.88
CA PRO A 416 11.73 -31.34 -22.59
C PRO A 416 12.80 -30.64 -23.46
N ASN A 417 12.44 -30.26 -24.68
CA ASN A 417 13.32 -29.57 -25.61
C ASN A 417 13.33 -28.04 -25.44
N HIS A 418 12.49 -27.49 -24.55
CA HIS A 418 12.42 -26.06 -24.30
C HIS A 418 13.70 -25.53 -23.65
N THR A 419 14.13 -24.36 -24.10
CA THR A 419 15.26 -23.59 -23.56
C THR A 419 15.10 -23.32 -22.06
N ALA A 420 13.96 -22.79 -21.61
CA ALA A 420 13.58 -22.63 -20.20
C ALA A 420 13.77 -23.90 -19.34
N TYR A 421 13.38 -25.07 -19.87
CA TYR A 421 13.53 -26.33 -19.15
C TYR A 421 15.00 -26.79 -19.06
N ARG A 422 15.80 -26.53 -20.10
CA ARG A 422 17.26 -26.78 -20.05
C ARG A 422 17.94 -25.84 -19.05
N ASP A 423 17.63 -24.54 -19.08
CA ASP A 423 18.14 -23.56 -18.10
C ASP A 423 17.76 -23.94 -16.66
N TRP A 424 16.55 -24.49 -16.46
CA TRP A 424 16.12 -25.04 -15.17
C TRP A 424 17.01 -26.19 -14.69
N ILE A 425 17.30 -27.17 -15.56
CA ILE A 425 18.17 -28.29 -15.23
C ILE A 425 19.58 -27.81 -14.90
N GLU A 426 20.14 -26.92 -15.74
CA GLU A 426 21.47 -26.34 -15.55
C GLU A 426 21.56 -25.50 -14.26
N LEU A 427 20.47 -24.80 -13.90
CA LEU A 427 20.39 -24.06 -12.65
C LEU A 427 20.52 -25.00 -11.46
N LEU A 428 19.78 -26.11 -11.46
CA LEU A 428 19.80 -27.05 -10.35
C LEU A 428 21.14 -27.78 -10.23
N ASP A 429 21.80 -28.07 -11.35
CA ASP A 429 23.20 -28.53 -11.34
C ASP A 429 24.11 -27.49 -10.67
N PHE A 430 24.01 -26.23 -11.08
CA PHE A 430 24.80 -25.15 -10.50
C PHE A 430 24.54 -25.00 -8.98
N LEU A 431 23.28 -24.97 -8.56
CA LEU A 431 22.89 -24.80 -7.15
C LEU A 431 23.33 -25.96 -6.27
N SER A 432 23.39 -27.19 -6.80
CA SER A 432 23.86 -28.36 -6.06
C SER A 432 25.29 -28.22 -5.53
N GLY A 433 26.12 -27.41 -6.18
CA GLY A 433 27.51 -27.13 -5.77
C GLY A 433 27.68 -25.90 -4.90
N VAL A 434 26.65 -25.06 -4.75
CA VAL A 434 26.76 -23.72 -4.12
C VAL A 434 25.93 -23.62 -2.84
N LEU A 435 24.78 -24.28 -2.78
CA LEU A 435 23.91 -24.23 -1.62
C LEU A 435 24.50 -25.02 -0.45
N SER A 436 24.42 -24.44 0.75
CA SER A 436 24.84 -25.08 1.99
C SER A 436 24.08 -26.40 2.21
N PRO A 437 24.77 -27.49 2.58
CA PRO A 437 24.12 -28.77 2.87
C PRO A 437 23.05 -28.66 3.96
N SER A 438 21.89 -29.29 3.73
CA SER A 438 20.82 -29.55 4.71
C SER A 438 20.26 -28.32 5.45
N GLN A 439 20.28 -27.14 4.83
CA GLN A 439 19.80 -25.91 5.47
C GLN A 439 18.60 -25.27 4.78
N LEU A 440 18.31 -25.63 3.53
CA LEU A 440 17.25 -24.99 2.74
C LEU A 440 15.91 -25.71 2.92
N VAL A 441 14.87 -24.99 3.31
CA VAL A 441 13.49 -25.40 3.13
C VAL A 441 13.05 -24.91 1.75
N LEU A 442 12.74 -25.84 0.84
CA LEU A 442 12.21 -25.53 -0.49
C LEU A 442 10.72 -25.83 -0.53
N ARG A 443 9.92 -24.84 -0.90
CA ARG A 443 8.50 -25.01 -1.19
C ARG A 443 8.23 -24.75 -2.66
N VAL A 444 7.45 -25.61 -3.31
CA VAL A 444 7.07 -25.47 -4.71
C VAL A 444 5.56 -25.48 -4.82
N HIS A 445 5.00 -24.44 -5.43
CA HIS A 445 3.58 -24.34 -5.73
C HIS A 445 3.34 -24.36 -7.23
N PHE A 446 2.32 -25.08 -7.66
CA PHE A 446 1.73 -24.94 -8.99
C PHE A 446 0.42 -24.20 -8.81
N ALA A 447 0.38 -22.93 -9.19
CA ALA A 447 -0.78 -22.09 -8.98
C ALA A 447 -1.94 -22.47 -9.93
N ASP A 448 -3.16 -22.41 -9.41
CA ASP A 448 -4.40 -22.52 -10.18
C ASP A 448 -5.55 -21.85 -9.41
N TYR A 449 -5.30 -20.62 -8.94
CA TYR A 449 -6.24 -19.87 -8.11
C TYR A 449 -7.15 -18.99 -8.98
N ASP A 450 -8.46 -19.13 -8.80
CA ASP A 450 -9.48 -18.27 -9.41
C ASP A 450 -9.63 -17.00 -8.57
N SER A 451 -8.95 -15.93 -8.97
CA SER A 451 -8.92 -14.67 -8.20
C SER A 451 -10.10 -13.73 -8.47
N THR A 452 -11.03 -14.05 -9.37
CA THR A 452 -12.04 -13.07 -9.78
C THR A 452 -13.46 -13.55 -9.70
N GLY A 453 -13.72 -14.86 -9.53
CA GLY A 453 -15.06 -15.43 -9.71
C GLY A 453 -15.64 -15.18 -11.12
N TYR A 454 -14.87 -14.46 -11.95
CA TYR A 454 -15.19 -13.99 -13.28
C TYR A 454 -14.40 -14.88 -14.21
N LYS A 455 -15.09 -15.93 -14.64
CA LYS A 455 -14.67 -16.87 -15.67
C LYS A 455 -13.36 -17.57 -15.28
N ARG A 456 -13.55 -18.67 -14.53
CA ARG A 456 -12.88 -19.97 -14.72
C ARG A 456 -11.87 -19.88 -15.85
N THR A 457 -10.58 -19.97 -15.54
CA THR A 457 -9.49 -19.91 -16.52
C THR A 457 -9.92 -20.52 -17.85
N TYR A 458 -10.29 -19.66 -18.82
CA TYR A 458 -11.02 -20.08 -20.02
C TYR A 458 -10.32 -21.20 -20.77
N PHE A 459 -8.99 -21.26 -20.64
CA PHE A 459 -8.16 -22.27 -21.26
C PHE A 459 -8.40 -23.69 -20.71
N ARG A 460 -8.84 -23.86 -19.45
CA ARG A 460 -9.09 -25.17 -18.83
C ARG A 460 -10.54 -25.68 -18.95
N VAL A 461 -11.48 -24.81 -19.35
CA VAL A 461 -12.90 -25.18 -19.47
C VAL A 461 -13.12 -26.29 -20.50
N ASN A 462 -12.29 -26.36 -21.53
CA ASN A 462 -12.36 -27.37 -22.58
C ASN A 462 -11.26 -28.44 -22.45
N MET A 463 -10.69 -28.61 -21.24
CA MET A 463 -9.57 -29.52 -21.04
C MET A 463 -10.04 -30.98 -21.09
N THR A 464 -9.44 -31.74 -22.00
CA THR A 464 -9.69 -33.17 -22.11
C THR A 464 -8.96 -33.93 -20.99
N PRO A 465 -9.39 -35.16 -20.64
CA PRO A 465 -8.65 -36.01 -19.71
C PRO A 465 -7.18 -36.20 -20.10
N ALA A 466 -6.89 -36.30 -21.41
CA ALA A 466 -5.52 -36.39 -21.93
C ALA A 466 -4.71 -35.11 -21.68
N GLY A 467 -5.36 -33.94 -21.75
CA GLY A 467 -4.75 -32.66 -21.38
C GLY A 467 -4.43 -32.56 -19.89
N SER A 468 -5.36 -32.95 -19.02
CA SER A 468 -5.12 -33.02 -17.57
C SER A 468 -3.96 -33.94 -17.22
N GLU A 469 -3.91 -35.11 -17.85
CA GLU A 469 -2.81 -36.06 -17.70
C GLU A 469 -1.47 -35.50 -18.23
N ALA A 470 -1.49 -34.73 -19.33
CA ALA A 470 -0.30 -34.05 -19.83
C ALA A 470 0.23 -33.00 -18.84
N ILE A 471 -0.66 -32.28 -18.15
CA ILE A 471 -0.29 -31.34 -17.09
C ILE A 471 0.31 -32.08 -15.90
N ALA A 472 -0.28 -33.19 -15.46
CA ALA A 472 0.27 -34.01 -14.37
C ALA A 472 1.71 -34.46 -14.70
N ARG A 473 1.96 -34.97 -15.92
CA ARG A 473 3.31 -35.30 -16.39
C ARG A 473 4.24 -34.09 -16.47
N ALA A 474 3.71 -32.91 -16.78
CA ALA A 474 4.49 -31.68 -16.77
C ALA A 474 4.92 -31.29 -15.35
N TYR A 475 4.05 -31.45 -14.33
CA TYR A 475 4.44 -31.26 -12.93
C TYR A 475 5.59 -32.18 -12.53
N GLU A 476 5.48 -33.47 -12.82
CA GLU A 476 6.55 -34.43 -12.53
C GLU A 476 7.85 -34.04 -13.23
N ARG A 477 7.79 -33.77 -14.54
CA ARG A 477 8.97 -33.37 -15.33
C ARG A 477 9.66 -32.14 -14.75
N THR A 478 8.90 -31.12 -14.34
CA THR A 478 9.46 -29.90 -13.75
C THR A 478 10.09 -30.16 -12.37
N LEU A 479 9.52 -31.06 -11.58
CA LEU A 479 9.96 -31.35 -10.22
C LEU A 479 11.13 -32.34 -10.14
N MET A 480 11.19 -33.34 -11.01
CA MET A 480 12.20 -34.41 -10.94
C MET A 480 13.65 -33.91 -10.86
N PRO A 481 14.08 -32.89 -11.64
CA PRO A 481 15.43 -32.33 -11.53
C PRO A 481 15.81 -31.81 -10.13
N LEU A 482 14.85 -31.53 -9.24
CA LEU A 482 15.12 -31.08 -7.86
C LEU A 482 15.87 -32.13 -7.02
N GLU A 483 15.93 -33.39 -7.46
CA GLU A 483 16.71 -34.43 -6.80
C GLU A 483 18.20 -34.06 -6.68
N LYS A 484 18.69 -33.20 -7.59
CA LYS A 484 20.06 -32.66 -7.56
C LYS A 484 20.33 -31.83 -6.31
N LEU A 485 19.30 -31.24 -5.71
CA LEU A 485 19.40 -30.44 -4.49
C LEU A 485 19.24 -31.25 -3.20
N ARG A 486 18.99 -32.57 -3.27
CA ARG A 486 18.67 -33.42 -2.12
C ARG A 486 19.59 -33.21 -0.92
N ARG A 487 20.91 -33.06 -1.14
CA ARG A 487 21.90 -32.86 -0.07
C ARG A 487 21.78 -31.49 0.62
N SER A 488 21.28 -30.48 -0.09
CA SER A 488 21.12 -29.11 0.39
C SER A 488 19.77 -28.85 1.05
N LEU A 489 18.76 -29.70 0.76
CA LEU A 489 17.41 -29.57 1.30
C LEU A 489 17.31 -30.12 2.73
N LYS A 490 16.79 -29.29 3.63
CA LYS A 490 16.28 -29.69 4.94
C LYS A 490 14.88 -30.29 4.82
N CYS A 491 14.02 -29.62 4.04
CA CYS A 491 12.65 -30.01 3.74
C CYS A 491 12.31 -29.64 2.31
N LEU A 492 11.48 -30.46 1.67
CA LEU A 492 10.83 -30.21 0.39
C LEU A 492 9.31 -30.30 0.57
N PHE A 493 8.60 -29.23 0.24
CA PHE A 493 7.13 -29.18 0.29
C PHE A 493 6.58 -28.89 -1.10
N ILE A 494 5.79 -29.81 -1.64
CA ILE A 494 5.22 -29.70 -2.99
C ILE A 494 3.71 -29.47 -2.87
N HIS A 495 3.19 -28.46 -3.55
CA HIS A 495 1.76 -28.15 -3.59
C HIS A 495 1.29 -28.12 -5.04
N LEU A 496 0.55 -29.16 -5.44
CA LEU A 496 0.06 -29.32 -6.81
C LEU A 496 -1.35 -28.74 -6.93
N ALA A 497 -1.57 -27.98 -8.00
CA ALA A 497 -2.93 -27.70 -8.46
C ALA A 497 -3.55 -28.99 -9.02
N ASN A 498 -4.86 -29.16 -8.85
CA ASN A 498 -5.58 -30.28 -9.43
C ASN A 498 -5.77 -30.08 -10.94
N PRO A 499 -5.15 -30.88 -11.83
CA PRO A 499 -5.34 -30.71 -13.26
C PRO A 499 -6.74 -31.18 -13.74
N TRP A 500 -7.51 -31.87 -12.90
CA TRP A 500 -8.85 -32.38 -13.23
C TRP A 500 -10.02 -31.54 -12.69
N SER A 501 -9.77 -30.49 -11.89
CA SER A 501 -10.85 -29.69 -11.30
C SER A 501 -11.76 -29.01 -12.33
N TRP A 502 -11.34 -28.99 -13.60
CA TRP A 502 -12.00 -28.30 -14.70
C TRP A 502 -12.63 -29.22 -15.75
N ALA A 503 -12.37 -30.53 -15.70
CA ALA A 503 -12.82 -31.49 -16.71
C ALA A 503 -14.29 -31.96 -16.52
N SER A 504 -14.92 -31.70 -15.36
CA SER A 504 -16.29 -32.15 -15.09
C SER A 504 -17.33 -31.08 -15.49
N ALA A 505 -18.06 -31.36 -16.57
CA ALA A 505 -19.14 -30.49 -17.07
C ALA A 505 -20.40 -30.50 -16.19
N SER A 506 -20.54 -31.42 -15.22
CA SER A 506 -21.70 -31.49 -14.33
C SER A 506 -21.44 -30.78 -13.00
N ILE A 507 -21.96 -29.55 -12.89
CA ILE A 507 -21.91 -28.67 -11.72
C ILE A 507 -22.52 -29.30 -10.43
N GLN A 508 -23.21 -30.44 -10.54
CA GLN A 508 -24.06 -30.96 -9.47
C GLN A 508 -23.32 -31.57 -8.27
N ASP A 509 -22.00 -31.82 -8.34
CA ASP A 509 -21.25 -32.33 -7.18
C ASP A 509 -19.79 -31.84 -7.09
N ILE A 510 -19.59 -30.52 -7.19
CA ILE A 510 -18.26 -29.92 -7.21
C ILE A 510 -17.46 -30.18 -5.93
N ASP A 511 -18.13 -30.33 -4.79
CA ASP A 511 -17.47 -30.48 -3.48
C ASP A 511 -16.95 -31.89 -3.25
N VAL A 512 -17.67 -32.93 -3.70
CA VAL A 512 -17.17 -34.31 -3.65
C VAL A 512 -15.96 -34.46 -4.56
N VAL A 513 -16.05 -33.96 -5.81
CA VAL A 513 -14.93 -33.99 -6.76
C VAL A 513 -13.71 -33.24 -6.21
N ARG A 514 -13.91 -32.07 -5.57
CA ARG A 514 -12.82 -31.32 -4.91
C ARG A 514 -12.17 -32.11 -3.78
N ARG A 515 -12.96 -32.82 -2.97
CA ARG A 515 -12.44 -33.62 -1.85
C ARG A 515 -11.61 -34.81 -2.33
N GLU A 516 -12.15 -35.58 -3.28
CA GLU A 516 -11.45 -36.75 -3.85
C GLU A 516 -10.16 -36.32 -4.55
N ALA A 517 -10.23 -35.24 -5.34
CA ALA A 517 -9.05 -34.70 -6.00
C ALA A 517 -8.01 -34.18 -5.00
N ARG A 518 -8.42 -33.57 -3.89
CA ARG A 518 -7.48 -33.13 -2.85
C ARG A 518 -6.73 -34.32 -2.24
N VAL A 519 -7.41 -35.43 -1.96
CA VAL A 519 -6.78 -36.65 -1.45
C VAL A 519 -5.79 -37.21 -2.48
N HIS A 520 -6.19 -37.27 -3.75
CA HIS A 520 -5.31 -37.74 -4.83
C HIS A 520 -4.08 -36.84 -5.04
N MET A 521 -4.25 -35.52 -4.96
CA MET A 521 -3.14 -34.55 -5.05
C MET A 521 -2.19 -34.67 -3.87
N GLN A 522 -2.70 -34.79 -2.64
CA GLN A 522 -1.85 -35.01 -1.46
C GLN A 522 -1.03 -36.30 -1.56
N ALA A 523 -1.63 -37.39 -2.05
CA ALA A 523 -0.90 -38.64 -2.29
C ALA A 523 0.19 -38.48 -3.36
N THR A 524 -0.10 -37.76 -4.44
CA THR A 524 0.86 -37.46 -5.51
C THR A 524 2.00 -36.59 -5.03
N GLU A 525 1.70 -35.51 -4.28
CA GLU A 525 2.67 -34.64 -3.63
C GLU A 525 3.61 -35.45 -2.73
N GLN A 526 3.06 -36.28 -1.83
CA GLN A 526 3.84 -37.08 -0.90
C GLN A 526 4.76 -38.07 -1.64
N ARG A 527 4.26 -38.72 -2.70
CA ARG A 527 5.07 -39.62 -3.53
C ARG A 527 6.24 -38.89 -4.18
N LEU A 528 6.01 -37.71 -4.76
CA LEU A 528 7.06 -36.92 -5.42
C LEU A 528 8.08 -36.40 -4.41
N GLU A 529 7.63 -35.95 -3.24
CA GLU A 529 8.51 -35.55 -2.14
C GLU A 529 9.44 -36.70 -1.71
N LYS A 530 8.90 -37.91 -1.48
CA LYS A 530 9.70 -39.10 -1.14
C LYS A 530 10.71 -39.46 -2.22
N LEU A 531 10.27 -39.46 -3.48
CA LEU A 531 11.11 -39.78 -4.63
C LEU A 531 12.29 -38.81 -4.76
N ILE A 532 12.02 -37.50 -4.69
CA ILE A 532 13.04 -36.46 -4.83
C ILE A 532 14.01 -36.47 -3.64
N MET A 533 13.50 -36.65 -2.43
CA MET A 533 14.32 -36.73 -1.21
C MET A 533 15.07 -38.07 -1.08
N ALA A 534 14.70 -39.10 -1.86
CA ALA A 534 15.13 -40.50 -1.73
C ALA A 534 15.14 -41.00 -0.29
N ASP A 535 14.03 -40.74 0.39
CA ASP A 535 13.77 -41.18 1.75
C ASP A 535 12.32 -41.68 1.79
N ASP A 536 12.15 -43.01 1.84
CA ASP A 536 10.84 -43.65 1.88
C ASP A 536 10.05 -43.28 3.15
N GLY A 537 10.77 -42.88 4.20
CA GLY A 537 10.24 -42.36 5.46
C GLY A 537 9.94 -40.86 5.43
N TYR A 538 10.20 -40.17 4.31
CA TYR A 538 9.93 -38.74 4.21
C TYR A 538 8.43 -38.47 4.27
N ASP A 539 8.01 -37.70 5.26
CA ASP A 539 6.65 -37.21 5.41
C ASP A 539 6.68 -35.69 5.57
N GLY A 540 6.30 -34.99 4.50
CA GLY A 540 6.22 -33.52 4.50
C GLY A 540 5.27 -33.00 5.58
N VAL A 541 4.17 -33.69 5.86
CA VAL A 541 3.18 -33.27 6.88
C VAL A 541 3.80 -33.36 8.27
N ALA A 542 4.45 -34.48 8.60
CA ALA A 542 5.17 -34.63 9.87
C ALA A 542 6.31 -33.62 10.02
N ARG A 543 6.91 -33.17 8.91
CA ARG A 543 7.93 -32.12 8.86
C ARG A 543 7.39 -30.69 8.86
N GLY A 544 6.07 -30.52 9.00
CA GLY A 544 5.45 -29.21 9.19
C GLY A 544 4.86 -28.57 7.93
N LYS A 545 4.72 -29.29 6.81
CA LYS A 545 4.13 -28.76 5.56
C LYS A 545 2.81 -27.99 5.78
N ASN A 546 1.96 -28.47 6.69
CA ASN A 546 0.67 -27.86 7.02
C ASN A 546 0.69 -26.91 8.23
N SER A 547 1.74 -26.94 9.06
CA SER A 547 1.89 -26.05 10.22
C SER A 547 2.61 -24.75 9.89
N GLU A 548 3.37 -24.74 8.81
CA GLU A 548 4.04 -23.55 8.31
C GLU A 548 3.02 -22.45 7.94
N LYS A 549 3.34 -21.19 8.29
CA LYS A 549 2.54 -20.02 7.94
C LYS A 549 2.35 -19.97 6.42
N LYS A 550 1.09 -19.91 5.95
CA LYS A 550 0.77 -19.70 4.53
C LYS A 550 1.41 -18.42 4.03
N SER A 551 1.90 -18.45 2.81
CA SER A 551 2.50 -17.27 2.17
C SER A 551 1.45 -16.21 1.87
N ARG A 552 1.85 -14.95 1.98
CA ARG A 552 0.93 -13.82 1.79
C ARG A 552 0.33 -13.79 0.37
N TRP A 553 1.05 -14.12 -0.70
CA TRP A 553 0.44 -14.29 -2.04
C TRP A 553 -0.67 -15.36 -2.02
N LEU A 554 -0.50 -16.46 -1.29
CA LEU A 554 -1.47 -17.55 -1.20
C LEU A 554 -2.72 -17.08 -0.47
N LEU A 555 -2.56 -16.40 0.67
CA LEU A 555 -3.68 -15.78 1.39
C LEU A 555 -4.41 -14.76 0.53
N SER A 556 -3.68 -13.97 -0.26
CA SER A 556 -4.25 -13.00 -1.21
C SER A 556 -5.04 -13.69 -2.33
N ALA A 557 -4.53 -14.82 -2.83
CA ALA A 557 -5.21 -15.62 -3.84
C ALA A 557 -6.49 -16.30 -3.30
N GLU A 558 -6.44 -16.82 -2.06
CA GLU A 558 -7.59 -17.40 -1.36
C GLU A 558 -8.64 -16.32 -1.01
N TYR A 559 -8.24 -15.17 -0.49
CA TYR A 559 -9.17 -14.08 -0.16
C TYR A 559 -9.94 -13.59 -1.40
N LYS A 560 -9.23 -13.43 -2.53
CA LYS A 560 -9.85 -13.03 -3.80
C LYS A 560 -10.87 -14.04 -4.32
N SER A 561 -10.67 -15.33 -4.05
CA SER A 561 -11.63 -16.37 -4.45
C SER A 561 -12.88 -16.38 -3.55
N GLU A 562 -12.76 -16.02 -2.27
CA GLU A 562 -13.91 -15.94 -1.34
C GLU A 562 -14.79 -14.71 -1.56
N PHE A 563 -14.20 -13.54 -1.85
CA PHE A 563 -14.92 -12.26 -1.92
C PHE A 563 -15.39 -11.86 -3.33
N SER A 564 -15.09 -12.66 -4.34
CA SER A 564 -15.68 -12.49 -5.67
C SER A 564 -17.15 -12.95 -5.67
N MET A 565 -18.04 -12.12 -5.12
CA MET A 565 -19.47 -12.34 -5.30
C MET A 565 -19.80 -12.40 -6.80
N PRO A 566 -20.67 -13.33 -7.25
CA PRO A 566 -21.17 -13.30 -8.61
C PRO A 566 -21.85 -11.96 -8.83
N VAL A 567 -21.28 -11.11 -9.68
CA VAL A 567 -21.96 -9.92 -10.17
C VAL A 567 -23.09 -10.43 -11.07
N TYR A 568 -24.26 -10.62 -10.48
CA TYR A 568 -25.49 -10.89 -11.19
C TYR A 568 -25.73 -9.74 -12.17
N GLY A 569 -25.62 -10.00 -13.48
CA GLY A 569 -26.12 -9.07 -14.50
C GLY A 569 -25.26 -8.78 -15.74
N PHE A 570 -24.15 -9.48 -16.00
CA PHE A 570 -23.40 -9.27 -17.24
C PHE A 570 -23.94 -10.19 -18.37
N ASP A 571 -24.82 -9.66 -19.23
CA ASP A 571 -25.33 -10.35 -20.43
C ASP A 571 -24.21 -10.49 -21.48
N PRO A 572 -23.79 -11.72 -21.83
CA PRO A 572 -22.75 -11.97 -22.83
C PRO A 572 -23.10 -11.50 -24.26
N ARG A 573 -24.36 -11.14 -24.54
CA ARG A 573 -24.83 -10.75 -25.89
C ARG A 573 -24.39 -9.37 -26.35
N LEU A 574 -23.81 -8.54 -25.46
CA LEU A 574 -23.38 -7.17 -25.78
C LEU A 574 -22.03 -7.06 -26.54
N ASN A 575 -21.33 -8.17 -26.79
CA ASN A 575 -20.05 -8.18 -27.51
C ASN A 575 -20.15 -8.48 -29.02
N ALA A 576 -21.35 -8.44 -29.61
CA ALA A 576 -21.53 -8.65 -31.06
C ALA A 576 -21.55 -7.35 -31.90
N TRP A 577 -21.21 -6.19 -31.31
CA TRP A 577 -21.20 -4.89 -31.98
C TRP A 577 -19.90 -4.11 -31.71
N VAL A 578 -18.76 -4.71 -32.05
CA VAL A 578 -17.48 -4.05 -32.37
C VAL A 578 -16.83 -4.90 -33.45
#